data_AF-A0A674NYZ8-F1
#
_entry.id   AF-A0A674NYZ8-F1
#
_cell.length_a   1.000
_cell.length_b   1.000
_cell.length_c   1.000
_cell.angle_alpha   90.00
_cell.angle_beta   90.00
_cell.angle_gamma   90.00
#
_symmetry.space_group_name_H-M   'P 1'
#
loop_
_entity.id
_entity.type
_entity.pdbx_description
1 polymer ?
#
loop_
_entity_poly.entity_id
_entity_poly.type
_entity_poly.pdbx_seq_one_letter_code
_entity_poly.pdbx_strand_id
1 'polypeptide(L)'
;MDLRSARDHVPQSESSRDEPEGDRGRPAVQKHPVNSEDSCHQEVIVGAITPPDRDKNISLLLKELDAVRSDNKQLLDRLVHKEKELQRKEVEEELREEQREAQSWERAAGVLEEVLAAQKDRDQALMSRLLLANEERDEAVLHARQLQQASQLDNFLLDNSDMEVDDLLQCVCDAESDQEVQQSGSALLQHLQRAKQRRHDIVTQEMKAVMEERDAAIFKCKRLEQGLVLEQVRNEEQPPRLHRKRSSRLQEAGMGVLNVHQSCEDVLTSPPSLPTENPSTAGQTLHPHDPSLLLQLELLSNNKESLEAELQRCQGAEQEAKERVRRLERLVDVLRKKVGTGSVRAVI
;
A
#
# COMPACT_ATOMS: atom_id res chain seq x y z
N MET A 1 -8.52 29.36 -52.75
CA MET A 1 -7.06 29.54 -52.81
C MET A 1 -6.50 28.76 -51.61
N ASP A 2 -6.02 27.53 -51.67
CA ASP A 2 -5.67 26.64 -52.76
C ASP A 2 -5.84 25.17 -52.36
N LEU A 3 -6.21 24.37 -53.36
CA LEU A 3 -6.32 22.92 -53.37
C LEU A 3 -5.00 22.30 -53.86
N ARG A 4 -4.64 21.10 -53.36
CA ARG A 4 -3.84 19.99 -53.98
C ARG A 4 -3.45 19.03 -52.83
N SER A 5 -3.87 17.77 -52.69
CA SER A 5 -4.07 16.61 -53.59
C SER A 5 -2.79 16.08 -54.25
N ALA A 6 -2.38 14.87 -53.83
CA ALA A 6 -1.52 13.85 -54.48
C ALA A 6 -0.72 13.10 -53.37
N ARG A 7 -0.41 11.79 -53.41
CA ARG A 7 -0.82 10.60 -54.16
C ARG A 7 -0.07 9.42 -53.50
N ASP A 8 -0.58 8.22 -53.67
CA ASP A 8 0.04 6.94 -53.32
C ASP A 8 1.50 6.79 -53.76
N HIS A 9 2.31 6.08 -52.96
CA HIS A 9 3.41 5.25 -53.50
C HIS A 9 3.81 4.11 -52.55
N VAL A 10 3.56 2.91 -53.05
CA VAL A 10 4.18 1.61 -52.73
C VAL A 10 5.70 1.67 -52.96
N PRO A 11 6.49 0.82 -52.26
CA PRO A 11 7.61 0.16 -52.91
C PRO A 11 7.50 -1.36 -52.83
N GLN A 12 7.49 -1.97 -54.02
CA GLN A 12 7.94 -3.34 -54.26
C GLN A 12 9.46 -3.34 -54.50
N SER A 13 9.99 -4.57 -54.54
CA SER A 13 11.32 -4.99 -55.01
C SER A 13 12.37 -5.11 -53.90
N GLU A 14 13.18 -6.16 -53.81
CA GLU A 14 13.26 -7.50 -54.39
C GLU A 14 14.53 -8.12 -53.76
N SER A 15 14.58 -9.46 -53.70
CA SER A 15 15.81 -10.25 -53.77
C SER A 15 16.92 -10.05 -52.73
N SER A 16 17.04 -11.00 -51.79
CA SER A 16 18.20 -11.93 -51.73
C SER A 16 18.06 -12.85 -50.50
N ARG A 17 17.84 -14.14 -50.77
CA ARG A 17 18.01 -15.24 -49.80
C ARG A 17 19.49 -15.59 -49.75
N ASP A 18 20.08 -15.56 -48.56
CA ASP A 18 21.31 -16.29 -48.24
C ASP A 18 20.96 -17.32 -47.16
N GLU A 19 21.18 -18.58 -47.51
CA GLU A 19 21.15 -19.75 -46.62
C GLU A 19 22.49 -19.90 -45.91
N PRO A 20 22.53 -20.53 -44.73
CA PRO A 20 23.65 -21.35 -44.35
C PRO A 20 23.28 -22.84 -44.27
N GLU A 21 24.16 -23.62 -44.88
CA GLU A 21 24.20 -25.08 -44.96
C GLU A 21 24.32 -25.81 -43.61
N GLY A 22 23.93 -27.09 -43.64
CA GLY A 22 24.37 -28.16 -42.74
C GLY A 22 23.30 -28.55 -41.73
N ASP A 23 22.77 -29.77 -41.66
CA ASP A 23 23.44 -31.06 -41.83
C ASP A 23 22.41 -32.15 -42.17
N ARG A 24 22.87 -33.14 -42.95
CA ARG A 24 22.09 -34.20 -43.57
C ARG A 24 22.00 -35.41 -42.65
N GLY A 25 20.81 -36.01 -42.56
CA GLY A 25 20.63 -37.32 -41.92
C GLY A 25 19.43 -38.08 -42.47
N ARG A 26 19.47 -38.50 -43.74
CA ARG A 26 18.59 -39.56 -44.27
C ARG A 26 19.37 -40.88 -44.35
N PRO A 27 18.77 -42.03 -43.95
CA PRO A 27 19.46 -43.31 -43.95
C PRO A 27 19.67 -43.82 -45.38
N ALA A 28 20.88 -44.36 -45.59
CA ALA A 28 21.38 -44.85 -46.86
C ALA A 28 20.62 -46.08 -47.36
N VAL A 29 20.12 -45.98 -48.60
CA VAL A 29 19.73 -47.12 -49.42
C VAL A 29 21.01 -47.81 -49.87
N GLN A 30 21.31 -48.97 -49.28
CA GLN A 30 22.42 -49.81 -49.66
C GLN A 30 21.99 -50.69 -50.85
N LYS A 31 22.49 -50.37 -52.04
CA LYS A 31 22.51 -51.26 -53.21
C LYS A 31 23.96 -51.69 -53.44
N HIS A 32 24.13 -52.99 -53.73
CA HIS A 32 25.14 -53.67 -54.57
C HIS A 32 25.61 -55.00 -53.92
N PRO A 33 26.07 -56.01 -54.69
CA PRO A 33 25.97 -56.21 -56.14
C PRO A 33 25.48 -57.61 -56.54
N VAL A 34 25.23 -57.71 -57.85
CA VAL A 34 25.12 -58.92 -58.66
C VAL A 34 26.34 -59.83 -58.44
N ASN A 35 26.10 -61.10 -58.09
CA ASN A 35 27.03 -62.20 -58.36
C ASN A 35 26.38 -63.09 -59.42
N SER A 36 26.97 -63.09 -60.61
CA SER A 36 26.78 -64.12 -61.62
C SER A 36 27.74 -65.28 -61.33
N GLU A 37 27.29 -66.47 -61.73
CA GLU A 37 28.04 -67.73 -61.84
C GLU A 37 28.13 -68.57 -60.55
N ASP A 38 27.17 -69.49 -60.42
CA ASP A 38 27.53 -70.91 -60.31
C ASP A 38 26.45 -71.76 -60.98
N SER A 39 26.82 -72.22 -62.18
CA SER A 39 26.15 -73.28 -62.94
C SER A 39 26.54 -74.61 -62.30
N CYS A 40 25.60 -75.25 -61.61
CA CYS A 40 25.66 -76.67 -61.35
C CYS A 40 24.27 -77.26 -61.61
N HIS A 41 24.12 -77.83 -62.80
CA HIS A 41 23.02 -78.71 -63.16
C HIS A 41 23.02 -79.93 -62.24
N GLN A 42 22.27 -79.88 -61.14
CA GLN A 42 21.82 -81.10 -60.49
C GLN A 42 20.50 -81.47 -61.16
N GLU A 43 20.58 -82.33 -62.18
CA GLU A 43 19.44 -83.12 -62.67
C GLU A 43 18.87 -83.91 -61.49
N VAL A 44 17.85 -83.35 -60.84
CA VAL A 44 16.95 -84.14 -60.02
C VAL A 44 15.94 -84.75 -60.98
N ILE A 45 16.22 -86.02 -61.25
CA ILE A 45 15.35 -87.00 -61.90
C ILE A 45 13.89 -86.70 -61.55
N VAL A 46 13.12 -86.38 -62.59
CA VAL A 46 11.66 -86.26 -62.56
C VAL A 46 11.10 -87.59 -62.05
N GLY A 47 10.86 -87.65 -60.75
CA GLY A 47 9.98 -88.65 -60.16
C GLY A 47 8.58 -88.42 -60.70
N ALA A 48 8.07 -89.44 -61.41
CA ALA A 48 6.72 -89.58 -61.94
C ALA A 48 5.71 -88.52 -61.43
N ILE A 49 5.42 -87.52 -62.26
CA ILE A 49 4.26 -86.65 -62.10
C ILE A 49 3.04 -87.52 -62.43
N THR A 50 2.44 -88.15 -61.41
CA THR A 50 1.01 -88.43 -61.46
C THR A 50 0.32 -87.08 -61.72
N PRO A 51 -0.68 -87.01 -62.63
CA PRO A 51 -1.36 -85.75 -62.88
C PRO A 51 -1.89 -85.24 -61.54
N PRO A 52 -1.44 -84.07 -61.05
CA PRO A 52 -1.98 -83.55 -59.82
C PRO A 52 -3.48 -83.42 -60.03
N ASP A 53 -4.23 -84.01 -59.11
CA ASP A 53 -5.68 -83.94 -59.07
C ASP A 53 -6.07 -82.46 -59.19
N ARG A 54 -6.49 -82.04 -60.39
CA ARG A 54 -6.58 -80.62 -60.77
C ARG A 54 -7.47 -79.86 -59.79
N ASP A 55 -8.46 -80.56 -59.26
CA ASP A 55 -9.42 -80.06 -58.27
C ASP A 55 -8.77 -79.74 -56.91
N LYS A 56 -7.72 -80.48 -56.51
CA LYS A 56 -6.94 -80.17 -55.30
C LYS A 56 -6.13 -78.89 -55.46
N ASN A 57 -5.48 -78.70 -56.62
CA ASN A 57 -4.75 -77.48 -56.92
C ASN A 57 -5.69 -76.27 -57.01
N ILE A 58 -6.85 -76.44 -57.66
CA ILE A 58 -7.89 -75.41 -57.71
C ILE A 58 -8.36 -75.04 -56.30
N SER A 59 -8.56 -76.03 -55.42
CA SER A 59 -8.98 -75.78 -54.03
C SER A 59 -7.92 -75.06 -53.20
N LEU A 60 -6.64 -75.36 -53.38
CA LEU A 60 -5.54 -74.66 -52.70
C LEU A 60 -5.46 -73.20 -53.15
N LEU A 61 -5.53 -72.94 -54.47
CA LEU A 61 -5.52 -71.59 -55.03
C LEU A 61 -6.72 -70.76 -54.55
N LEU A 62 -7.90 -71.36 -54.42
CA LEU A 62 -9.08 -70.67 -53.87
C LEU A 62 -8.88 -70.30 -52.39
N LYS A 63 -8.32 -71.20 -51.58
CA LYS A 63 -8.00 -70.91 -50.16
C LYS A 63 -6.96 -69.82 -50.02
N GLU A 64 -5.93 -69.83 -50.85
CA GLU A 64 -4.92 -68.77 -50.90
C GLU A 64 -5.53 -67.44 -51.33
N LEU A 65 -6.41 -67.44 -52.34
CA LEU A 65 -7.14 -66.26 -52.77
C LEU A 65 -8.03 -65.70 -51.65
N ASP A 66 -8.74 -66.56 -50.92
CA ASP A 66 -9.58 -66.16 -49.80
C ASP A 66 -8.75 -65.65 -48.61
N ALA A 67 -7.58 -66.25 -48.33
CA ALA A 67 -6.63 -65.75 -47.34
C ALA A 67 -6.14 -64.34 -47.71
N VAL A 68 -5.69 -64.15 -48.96
CA VAL A 68 -5.25 -62.84 -49.46
C VAL A 68 -6.37 -61.81 -49.43
N ARG A 69 -7.62 -62.19 -49.76
CA ARG A 69 -8.78 -61.30 -49.63
C ARG A 69 -9.05 -60.91 -48.18
N SER A 70 -8.92 -61.85 -47.25
CA SER A 70 -9.11 -61.60 -45.82
C SER A 70 -8.03 -60.66 -45.28
N ASP A 71 -6.77 -60.86 -45.69
CA ASP A 71 -5.64 -60.02 -45.30
C ASP A 71 -5.78 -58.62 -45.90
N ASN A 72 -6.18 -58.50 -47.17
CA ASN A 72 -6.41 -57.20 -47.81
C ASN A 72 -7.53 -56.42 -47.08
N LYS A 73 -8.63 -57.10 -46.72
CA LYS A 73 -9.70 -56.48 -45.92
C LYS A 73 -9.17 -55.98 -44.56
N GLN A 74 -8.38 -56.79 -43.85
CA GLN A 74 -7.77 -56.37 -42.59
C GLN A 74 -6.82 -55.17 -42.76
N LEU A 75 -6.05 -55.12 -43.85
CA LEU A 75 -5.17 -54.00 -44.16
C LEU A 75 -5.96 -52.72 -44.48
N LEU A 76 -7.05 -52.83 -45.23
CA LEU A 76 -7.96 -51.70 -45.50
C LEU A 76 -8.58 -51.17 -44.20
N ASP A 77 -9.08 -52.06 -43.33
CA ASP A 77 -9.65 -51.65 -42.04
C ASP A 77 -8.61 -50.95 -41.15
N ARG A 78 -7.36 -51.46 -41.13
CA ARG A 78 -6.23 -50.83 -40.43
C ARG A 78 -5.87 -49.46 -41.02
N LEU A 79 -5.89 -49.32 -42.34
CA LEU A 79 -5.61 -48.05 -43.02
C LEU A 79 -6.67 -47.01 -42.66
N VAL A 80 -7.95 -47.34 -42.78
CA VAL A 80 -9.06 -46.44 -42.40
C VAL A 80 -8.99 -46.06 -40.92
N HIS A 81 -8.62 -47.01 -40.05
CA HIS A 81 -8.42 -46.71 -38.64
C HIS A 81 -7.27 -45.73 -38.41
N LYS A 82 -6.11 -45.94 -39.06
CA LYS A 82 -4.95 -45.05 -38.96
C LYS A 82 -5.22 -43.67 -39.55
N GLU A 83 -5.97 -43.58 -40.64
CA GLU A 83 -6.40 -42.30 -41.22
C GLU A 83 -7.27 -41.51 -40.24
N LYS A 84 -8.23 -42.16 -39.57
CA LYS A 84 -9.04 -41.52 -38.52
C LYS A 84 -8.19 -41.10 -37.31
N GLU A 85 -7.20 -41.89 -36.92
CA GLU A 85 -6.27 -41.52 -35.84
C GLU A 85 -5.42 -40.31 -36.23
N LEU A 86 -4.95 -40.23 -37.48
CA LEU A 86 -4.18 -39.09 -37.98
C LEU A 86 -5.03 -37.82 -37.99
N GLN A 87 -6.24 -37.87 -38.53
CA GLN A 87 -7.17 -36.73 -38.53
C GLN A 87 -7.48 -36.23 -37.11
N ARG A 88 -7.64 -37.14 -36.15
CA ARG A 88 -7.84 -36.77 -34.74
C ARG A 88 -6.63 -36.03 -34.16
N LYS A 89 -5.41 -36.52 -34.45
CA LYS A 89 -4.18 -35.89 -33.96
C LYS A 89 -3.93 -34.54 -34.62
N GLU A 90 -4.26 -34.39 -35.90
CA GLU A 90 -4.14 -33.13 -36.62
C GLU A 90 -4.98 -32.04 -35.95
N VAL A 91 -6.27 -32.31 -35.71
CA VAL A 91 -7.16 -31.38 -34.99
C VAL A 91 -6.69 -31.10 -33.56
N GLU A 92 -6.14 -32.11 -32.87
CA GLU A 92 -5.61 -31.94 -31.51
C GLU A 92 -4.36 -31.05 -31.47
N GLU A 93 -3.49 -31.15 -32.47
CA GLU A 93 -2.32 -30.28 -32.60
C GLU A 93 -2.71 -28.86 -33.00
N GLU A 94 -3.65 -28.67 -33.93
CA GLU A 94 -4.20 -27.34 -34.28
C GLU A 94 -4.78 -26.65 -33.04
N LEU A 95 -5.59 -27.36 -32.25
CA LEU A 95 -6.14 -26.82 -31.01
C LEU A 95 -5.04 -26.46 -29.99
N ARG A 96 -3.96 -27.25 -29.90
CA ARG A 96 -2.81 -26.92 -29.04
C ARG A 96 -2.05 -25.70 -29.54
N GLU A 97 -1.93 -25.51 -30.85
CA GLU A 97 -1.34 -24.33 -31.46
C GLU A 97 -2.15 -23.07 -31.12
N GLU A 98 -3.46 -23.11 -31.33
CA GLU A 98 -4.37 -22.00 -30.99
C GLU A 98 -4.30 -21.66 -29.49
N GLN A 99 -4.24 -22.65 -28.61
CA GLN A 99 -4.09 -22.42 -27.16
C GLN A 99 -2.75 -21.73 -26.83
N ARG A 100 -1.65 -22.15 -27.45
CA ARG A 100 -0.33 -21.52 -27.27
C ARG A 100 -0.34 -20.09 -27.78
N GLU A 101 -0.98 -19.82 -28.91
CA GLU A 101 -1.12 -18.47 -29.45
C GLU A 101 -1.98 -17.59 -28.55
N ALA A 102 -3.13 -18.08 -28.07
CA ALA A 102 -3.98 -17.37 -27.11
C ALA A 102 -3.19 -16.99 -25.84
N GLN A 103 -2.46 -17.96 -25.26
CA GLN A 103 -1.59 -17.72 -24.09
C GLN A 103 -0.47 -16.73 -24.38
N SER A 104 0.04 -16.69 -25.61
CA SER A 104 1.06 -15.71 -26.00
C SER A 104 0.50 -14.28 -25.99
N TRP A 105 -0.77 -14.11 -26.36
CA TRP A 105 -1.46 -12.82 -26.37
C TRP A 105 -2.00 -12.38 -25.00
N GLU A 106 -2.23 -13.30 -24.06
CA GLU A 106 -2.73 -12.98 -22.71
C GLU A 106 -1.88 -11.92 -21.99
N ARG A 107 -0.55 -12.04 -22.03
CA ARG A 107 0.32 -11.05 -21.37
C ARG A 107 0.24 -9.68 -22.04
N ALA A 108 0.17 -9.64 -23.37
CA ALA A 108 0.05 -8.39 -24.11
C ALA A 108 -1.31 -7.71 -23.87
N ALA A 109 -2.39 -8.50 -23.82
CA ALA A 109 -3.72 -8.01 -23.48
C ALA A 109 -3.77 -7.45 -22.05
N GLY A 110 -3.19 -8.14 -21.07
CA GLY A 110 -3.11 -7.66 -19.69
C GLY A 110 -2.37 -6.33 -19.56
N VAL A 111 -1.22 -6.18 -20.22
CA VAL A 111 -0.47 -4.91 -20.22
C VAL A 111 -1.28 -3.78 -20.86
N LEU A 112 -2.01 -4.05 -21.95
CA LEU A 112 -2.89 -3.03 -22.56
C LEU A 112 -4.02 -2.61 -21.61
N GLU A 113 -4.65 -3.55 -20.91
CA GLU A 113 -5.67 -3.27 -19.91
C GLU A 113 -5.13 -2.42 -18.76
N GLU A 114 -3.93 -2.75 -18.23
CA GLU A 114 -3.26 -1.98 -17.19
C GLU A 114 -2.93 -0.55 -17.65
N VAL A 115 -2.40 -0.37 -18.87
CA VAL A 115 -2.11 0.95 -19.44
C VAL A 115 -3.39 1.76 -19.61
N LEU A 116 -4.48 1.14 -20.08
CA LEU A 116 -5.77 1.81 -20.22
C LEU A 116 -6.36 2.21 -18.86
N ALA A 117 -6.23 1.37 -17.83
CA ALA A 117 -6.66 1.69 -16.47
C ALA A 117 -5.83 2.85 -15.89
N ALA A 118 -4.50 2.77 -15.96
CA ALA A 118 -3.61 3.82 -15.51
C ALA A 118 -3.86 5.16 -16.21
N GLN A 119 -4.21 5.13 -17.51
CA GLN A 119 -4.56 6.33 -18.26
C GLN A 119 -5.87 6.95 -17.76
N LYS A 120 -6.90 6.15 -17.48
CA LYS A 120 -8.16 6.64 -16.89
C LYS A 120 -7.92 7.28 -15.53
N ASP A 121 -7.10 6.64 -14.69
CA ASP A 121 -6.74 7.18 -13.37
C ASP A 121 -5.98 8.51 -13.49
N ARG A 122 -5.05 8.60 -14.46
CA ARG A 122 -4.33 9.84 -14.77
C ARG A 122 -5.27 10.96 -15.20
N ASP A 123 -6.20 10.67 -16.11
CA ASP A 123 -7.16 11.66 -16.61
C ASP A 123 -8.13 12.11 -15.52
N GLN A 124 -8.57 11.19 -14.67
CA GLN A 124 -9.39 11.52 -13.50
C GLN A 124 -8.63 12.42 -12.52
N ALA A 125 -7.37 12.08 -12.17
CA ALA A 125 -6.54 12.89 -11.30
C ALA A 125 -6.28 14.30 -11.88
N LEU A 126 -6.09 14.40 -13.19
CA LEU A 126 -5.92 15.67 -13.88
C LEU A 126 -7.20 16.52 -13.80
N MET A 127 -8.37 15.93 -14.08
CA MET A 127 -9.65 16.62 -13.94
C MET A 127 -9.89 17.09 -12.51
N SER A 128 -9.67 16.24 -11.50
CA SER A 128 -9.80 16.62 -10.09
C SER A 128 -8.87 17.76 -9.70
N ARG A 129 -7.61 17.75 -10.16
CA ARG A 129 -6.66 18.83 -9.86
C ARG A 129 -7.00 20.13 -10.57
N LEU A 130 -7.51 20.06 -11.79
CA LEU A 130 -7.98 21.24 -12.53
C LEU A 130 -9.20 21.87 -11.85
N LEU A 131 -10.14 21.05 -11.37
CA LEU A 131 -11.31 21.53 -10.62
C LEU A 131 -10.88 22.23 -9.33
N LEU A 132 -10.02 21.59 -8.52
CA LEU A 132 -9.50 22.18 -7.29
C LEU A 132 -8.77 23.51 -7.57
N ALA A 133 -7.91 23.55 -8.59
CA ALA A 133 -7.20 24.78 -8.95
C ALA A 133 -8.15 25.91 -9.38
N ASN A 134 -9.29 25.57 -9.99
CA ASN A 134 -10.32 26.55 -10.31
C ASN A 134 -11.06 27.03 -9.06
N GLU A 135 -11.42 26.13 -8.15
CA GLU A 135 -12.03 26.46 -6.87
C GLU A 135 -11.12 27.38 -6.05
N GLU A 136 -9.85 27.02 -5.88
CA GLU A 136 -8.84 27.84 -5.17
C GLU A 136 -8.66 29.22 -5.83
N ARG A 137 -8.64 29.28 -7.17
CA ARG A 137 -8.56 30.55 -7.91
C ARG A 137 -9.80 31.41 -7.67
N ASP A 138 -10.99 30.82 -7.68
CA ASP A 138 -12.24 31.54 -7.48
C ASP A 138 -12.37 32.03 -6.04
N GLU A 139 -11.96 31.21 -5.06
CA GLU A 139 -11.83 31.61 -3.64
C GLU A 139 -10.83 32.76 -3.46
N ALA A 140 -9.65 32.67 -4.06
CA ALA A 140 -8.64 33.74 -3.99
C ALA A 140 -9.16 35.04 -4.61
N VAL A 141 -9.88 34.97 -5.73
CA VAL A 141 -10.51 36.15 -6.35
C VAL A 141 -11.60 36.73 -5.45
N LEU A 142 -12.41 35.90 -4.80
CA LEU A 142 -13.42 36.35 -3.85
C LEU A 142 -12.77 37.04 -2.64
N HIS A 143 -11.74 36.42 -2.05
CA HIS A 143 -10.97 37.02 -0.94
C HIS A 143 -10.31 38.33 -1.33
N ALA A 144 -9.70 38.42 -2.52
CA ALA A 144 -9.09 39.65 -3.02
C ALA A 144 -10.12 40.78 -3.17
N ARG A 145 -11.32 40.47 -3.69
CA ARG A 145 -12.41 41.45 -3.81
C ARG A 145 -12.94 41.90 -2.44
N GLN A 146 -13.10 40.98 -1.49
CA GLN A 146 -13.51 41.29 -0.12
C GLN A 146 -12.48 42.19 0.57
N LEU A 147 -11.19 41.88 0.43
CA LEU A 147 -10.12 42.70 1.00
C LEU A 147 -10.06 44.08 0.34
N GLN A 148 -10.29 44.16 -0.98
CA GLN A 148 -10.38 45.44 -1.68
C GLN A 148 -11.54 46.28 -1.14
N GLN A 149 -12.72 45.70 -0.95
CA GLN A 149 -13.87 46.39 -0.34
C GLN A 149 -13.59 46.81 1.11
N ALA A 150 -12.99 45.93 1.91
CA ALA A 150 -12.60 46.24 3.28
C ALA A 150 -11.57 47.37 3.33
N SER A 151 -10.55 47.36 2.47
CA SER A 151 -9.55 48.45 2.39
C SER A 151 -10.15 49.79 1.96
N GLN A 152 -11.18 49.77 1.09
CA GLN A 152 -11.93 50.98 0.74
C GLN A 152 -12.68 51.53 1.95
N LEU A 153 -13.23 50.67 2.82
CA LEU A 153 -13.89 51.06 4.06
C LEU A 153 -12.89 51.45 5.17
N ASP A 154 -11.77 50.75 5.29
CA ASP A 154 -10.71 51.02 6.27
C ASP A 154 -9.99 52.34 5.98
N ASN A 155 -9.82 52.72 4.71
CA ASN A 155 -9.34 54.07 4.37
C ASN A 155 -10.26 55.19 4.90
N PHE A 156 -11.55 54.90 5.17
CA PHE A 156 -12.47 55.81 5.86
C PHE A 156 -12.46 55.64 7.40
N LEU A 157 -11.89 54.56 7.95
CA LEU A 157 -11.95 54.20 9.38
C LEU A 157 -10.63 54.23 10.15
N LEU A 158 -9.49 54.21 9.46
CA LEU A 158 -8.17 54.17 10.08
C LEU A 158 -7.83 55.44 10.88
N ASP A 159 -8.55 56.54 10.64
CA ASP A 159 -8.27 57.81 11.32
C ASP A 159 -8.76 57.84 12.79
N ASN A 160 -9.51 56.83 13.25
CA ASN A 160 -10.13 56.84 14.59
C ASN A 160 -10.05 55.50 15.38
N SER A 161 -9.36 54.48 14.88
CA SER A 161 -9.54 53.08 15.36
C SER A 161 -8.44 52.50 16.25
N ASP A 162 -7.38 53.27 16.54
CA ASP A 162 -6.28 52.87 17.44
C ASP A 162 -6.39 53.46 18.85
N MET A 163 -7.42 54.26 19.12
CA MET A 163 -7.65 54.82 20.46
C MET A 163 -8.13 53.71 21.43
N GLU A 164 -7.59 53.68 22.64
CA GLU A 164 -8.04 52.72 23.65
C GLU A 164 -9.52 53.00 24.04
N VAL A 165 -10.23 51.98 24.51
CA VAL A 165 -11.65 52.11 24.87
C VAL A 165 -11.85 53.19 25.94
N ASP A 166 -10.92 53.28 26.88
CA ASP A 166 -10.96 54.28 27.95
C ASP A 166 -10.70 55.70 27.40
N ASP A 167 -9.76 55.85 26.48
CA ASP A 167 -9.50 57.12 25.79
C ASP A 167 -10.71 57.56 24.96
N LEU A 168 -11.36 56.63 24.26
CA LEU A 168 -12.58 56.90 23.50
C LEU A 168 -13.75 57.31 24.40
N LEU A 169 -13.91 56.66 25.55
CA LEU A 169 -14.93 57.03 26.55
C LEU A 169 -14.64 58.40 27.16
N GLN A 170 -13.37 58.72 27.40
CA GLN A 170 -12.93 60.03 27.86
C GLN A 170 -13.21 61.10 26.79
N CYS A 171 -12.93 60.83 25.51
CA CYS A 171 -13.26 61.73 24.40
C CYS A 171 -14.77 61.93 24.23
N VAL A 172 -15.61 60.93 24.50
CA VAL A 172 -17.07 61.12 24.53
C VAL A 172 -17.49 62.04 25.69
N CYS A 173 -16.84 61.94 26.86
CA CYS A 173 -17.11 62.79 28.01
C CYS A 173 -16.66 64.25 27.78
N ASP A 174 -15.55 64.43 27.06
CA ASP A 174 -14.92 65.73 26.82
C ASP A 174 -15.36 66.39 25.50
N ALA A 175 -16.19 65.71 24.69
CA ALA A 175 -16.64 66.21 23.39
C ALA A 175 -17.49 67.47 23.52
N GLU A 176 -17.13 68.51 22.76
CA GLU A 176 -17.86 69.79 22.72
C GLU A 176 -18.89 69.84 21.56
N SER A 177 -18.90 68.79 20.73
CA SER A 177 -19.74 68.68 19.54
C SER A 177 -20.34 67.27 19.37
N ASP A 178 -21.58 67.23 18.87
CA ASP A 178 -22.27 65.97 18.52
C ASP A 178 -21.47 65.12 17.52
N GLN A 179 -20.66 65.76 16.68
CA GLN A 179 -19.86 65.07 15.67
C GLN A 179 -18.68 64.30 16.28
N GLU A 180 -18.06 64.83 17.34
CA GLU A 180 -16.97 64.16 18.07
C GLU A 180 -17.49 62.98 18.89
N VAL A 181 -18.68 63.13 19.49
CA VAL A 181 -19.40 62.03 20.15
C VAL A 181 -19.71 60.92 19.15
N GLN A 182 -20.14 61.24 17.93
CA GLN A 182 -20.43 60.24 16.89
C GLN A 182 -19.17 59.51 16.40
N GLN A 183 -18.05 60.22 16.23
CA GLN A 183 -16.79 59.62 15.81
C GLN A 183 -16.25 58.66 16.88
N SER A 184 -16.19 59.12 18.13
CA SER A 184 -15.75 58.32 19.27
C SER A 184 -16.70 57.13 19.52
N GLY A 185 -18.01 57.34 19.40
CA GLY A 185 -19.02 56.28 19.49
C GLY A 185 -18.92 55.23 18.39
N SER A 186 -18.58 55.63 17.16
CA SER A 186 -18.37 54.72 16.04
C SER A 186 -17.14 53.83 16.26
N ALA A 187 -16.05 54.41 16.77
CA ALA A 187 -14.86 53.65 17.13
C ALA A 187 -15.14 52.66 18.28
N LEU A 188 -15.90 53.05 19.32
CA LEU A 188 -16.32 52.15 20.40
C LEU A 188 -17.14 50.95 19.88
N LEU A 189 -18.09 51.19 18.96
CA LEU A 189 -18.86 50.11 18.35
C LEU A 189 -17.98 49.14 17.56
N GLN A 190 -16.94 49.64 16.88
CA GLN A 190 -15.97 48.80 16.19
C GLN A 190 -15.13 47.97 17.16
N HIS A 191 -14.67 48.55 18.28
CA HIS A 191 -13.99 47.80 19.33
C HIS A 191 -14.87 46.67 19.87
N LEU A 192 -16.14 46.94 20.13
CA LEU A 192 -17.11 45.94 20.58
C LEU A 192 -17.30 44.82 19.53
N GLN A 193 -17.42 45.16 18.26
CA GLN A 193 -17.60 44.19 17.19
C GLN A 193 -16.37 43.30 17.01
N ARG A 194 -15.16 43.89 17.04
CA ARG A 194 -13.89 43.14 17.01
C ARG A 194 -13.74 42.23 18.23
N ALA A 195 -14.16 42.67 19.41
CA ALA A 195 -14.14 41.84 20.63
C ALA A 195 -15.11 40.66 20.52
N LYS A 196 -16.32 40.88 19.99
CA LYS A 196 -17.30 39.80 19.72
C LYS A 196 -16.78 38.80 18.70
N GLN A 197 -16.17 39.27 17.61
CA GLN A 197 -15.59 38.42 16.58
C GLN A 197 -14.45 37.59 17.15
N ARG A 198 -13.48 38.21 17.85
CA ARG A 198 -12.39 37.50 18.52
C ARG A 198 -12.89 36.40 19.45
N ARG A 199 -13.94 36.66 20.23
CA ARG A 199 -14.56 35.64 21.09
C ARG A 199 -15.14 34.49 20.28
N HIS A 200 -15.79 34.77 19.15
CA HIS A 200 -16.29 33.73 18.26
C HIS A 200 -15.14 32.90 17.67
N ASP A 201 -14.08 33.55 17.20
CA ASP A 201 -12.90 32.90 16.62
C ASP A 201 -12.18 32.01 17.64
N ILE A 202 -12.07 32.46 18.89
CA ILE A 202 -11.54 31.63 19.99
C ILE A 202 -12.41 30.39 20.17
N VAL A 203 -13.73 30.54 20.27
CA VAL A 203 -14.64 29.40 20.47
C VAL A 203 -14.57 28.40 19.31
N THR A 204 -14.46 28.86 18.07
CA THR A 204 -14.32 27.97 16.92
C THR A 204 -12.98 27.25 16.92
N GLN A 205 -11.90 27.93 17.28
CA GLN A 205 -10.57 27.33 17.41
C GLN A 205 -10.52 26.29 18.55
N GLU A 206 -11.09 26.61 19.71
CA GLU A 206 -11.20 25.68 20.85
C GLU A 206 -12.00 24.44 20.46
N MET A 207 -13.15 24.60 19.78
CA MET A 207 -13.93 23.48 19.28
C MET A 207 -13.12 22.60 18.31
N LYS A 208 -12.33 23.22 17.42
CA LYS A 208 -11.45 22.51 16.50
C LYS A 208 -10.38 21.71 17.23
N ALA A 209 -9.70 22.31 18.21
CA ALA A 209 -8.68 21.65 19.02
C ALA A 209 -9.27 20.44 19.77
N VAL A 210 -10.45 20.59 20.39
CA VAL A 210 -11.15 19.50 21.08
C VAL A 210 -11.49 18.34 20.13
N MET A 211 -11.94 18.64 18.90
CA MET A 211 -12.21 17.60 17.91
C MET A 211 -10.93 16.85 17.49
N GLU A 212 -9.83 17.56 17.26
CA GLU A 212 -8.54 16.96 16.89
C GLU A 212 -8.00 16.07 18.02
N GLU A 213 -8.08 16.51 19.27
CA GLU A 213 -7.69 15.71 20.44
C GLU A 213 -8.54 14.45 20.59
N ARG A 214 -9.87 14.57 20.41
CA ARG A 214 -10.80 13.43 20.41
C ARG A 214 -10.42 12.43 19.34
N ASP A 215 -10.20 12.87 18.12
CA ASP A 215 -9.91 11.99 16.99
C ASP A 215 -8.55 11.31 17.16
N ALA A 216 -7.55 12.02 17.68
CA ALA A 216 -6.26 11.44 18.07
C ALA A 216 -6.42 10.38 19.17
N ALA A 217 -7.27 10.62 20.18
CA ALA A 217 -7.57 9.65 21.22
C ALA A 217 -8.27 8.41 20.66
N ILE A 218 -9.29 8.59 19.81
CA ILE A 218 -9.99 7.49 19.12
C ILE A 218 -9.01 6.67 18.29
N PHE A 219 -8.11 7.31 17.55
CA PHE A 219 -7.08 6.62 16.77
C PHE A 219 -6.15 5.79 17.66
N LYS A 220 -5.69 6.35 18.79
CA LYS A 220 -4.89 5.62 19.78
C LYS A 220 -5.64 4.41 20.35
N CYS A 221 -6.92 4.57 20.72
CA CYS A 221 -7.76 3.47 21.21
C CYS A 221 -7.88 2.35 20.17
N LYS A 222 -8.21 2.68 18.91
CA LYS A 222 -8.29 1.69 17.83
C LYS A 222 -6.98 0.94 17.62
N ARG A 223 -5.83 1.63 17.69
CA ARG A 223 -4.51 0.99 17.59
C ARG A 223 -4.23 0.04 18.76
N LEU A 224 -4.58 0.44 19.97
CA LEU A 224 -4.41 -0.41 21.16
C LEU A 224 -5.33 -1.64 21.11
N GLU A 225 -6.58 -1.47 20.67
CA GLU A 225 -7.52 -2.58 20.43
C GLU A 225 -6.95 -3.58 19.42
N GLN A 226 -6.43 -3.11 18.29
CA GLN A 226 -5.76 -3.97 17.30
C GLN A 226 -4.55 -4.70 17.92
N GLY A 227 -3.73 -4.00 18.70
CA GLY A 227 -2.59 -4.61 19.41
C GLY A 227 -3.01 -5.67 20.43
N LEU A 228 -4.13 -5.45 21.13
CA LEU A 228 -4.69 -6.40 22.09
C LEU A 228 -5.26 -7.63 21.39
N VAL A 229 -5.94 -7.47 20.25
CA VAL A 229 -6.41 -8.60 19.43
C VAL A 229 -5.23 -9.44 18.92
N LEU A 230 -4.16 -8.80 18.43
CA LEU A 230 -2.95 -9.51 17.99
C LEU A 230 -2.28 -10.27 19.13
N GLU A 231 -2.18 -9.68 20.32
CA GLU A 231 -1.65 -10.37 21.51
C GLU A 231 -2.59 -11.48 22.01
N GLN A 232 -3.92 -11.34 21.89
CA GLN A 232 -4.86 -12.42 22.18
C GLN A 232 -4.66 -13.61 21.23
N VAL A 233 -4.58 -13.36 19.92
CA VAL A 233 -4.30 -14.41 18.92
C VAL A 233 -2.94 -15.08 19.20
N ARG A 234 -1.90 -14.30 19.49
CA ARG A 234 -0.58 -14.83 19.87
C ARG A 234 -0.60 -15.64 21.17
N ASN A 235 -1.48 -15.31 22.12
CA ASN A 235 -1.63 -16.07 23.36
C ASN A 235 -2.47 -17.34 23.17
N GLU A 236 -3.46 -17.33 22.26
CA GLU A 236 -4.24 -18.51 21.85
C GLU A 236 -3.39 -19.51 21.05
N GLU A 237 -2.45 -19.03 20.23
CA GLU A 237 -1.51 -19.86 19.46
C GLU A 237 -0.38 -20.48 20.31
N GLN A 238 -0.21 -20.08 21.57
CA GLN A 238 0.75 -20.69 22.48
C GLN A 238 0.18 -21.96 23.13
N PRO A 239 0.96 -23.04 23.29
CA PRO A 239 0.45 -24.28 23.88
C PRO A 239 -0.03 -24.03 25.32
N PRO A 240 -1.18 -24.61 25.74
CA PRO A 240 -1.84 -24.34 27.03
C PRO A 240 -0.98 -24.63 28.28
N ARG A 241 0.19 -25.27 28.11
CA ARG A 241 1.19 -25.49 29.16
C ARG A 241 1.92 -24.22 29.59
N LEU A 242 2.08 -23.22 28.72
CA LEU A 242 2.73 -21.95 29.05
C LEU A 242 1.76 -20.98 29.73
N HIS A 243 0.49 -20.98 29.33
CA HIS A 243 -0.56 -20.16 29.95
C HIS A 243 -0.76 -20.53 31.43
N ARG A 244 -0.79 -21.84 31.75
CA ARG A 244 -0.87 -22.32 33.15
C ARG A 244 0.34 -21.92 34.00
N LYS A 245 1.55 -21.97 33.43
CA LYS A 245 2.78 -21.55 34.14
C LYS A 245 2.86 -20.04 34.34
N ARG A 246 2.38 -19.23 33.39
CA ARG A 246 2.36 -17.76 33.51
C ARG A 246 1.28 -17.29 34.49
N SER A 247 0.08 -17.90 34.47
CA SER A 247 -0.96 -17.67 35.46
C SER A 247 -0.54 -18.13 36.88
N SER A 248 0.18 -19.26 37.01
CA SER A 248 0.77 -19.68 38.30
C SER A 248 1.79 -18.68 38.82
N ARG A 249 2.67 -18.14 37.96
CA ARG A 249 3.66 -17.11 38.36
C ARG A 249 3.03 -15.79 38.77
N LEU A 250 1.96 -15.35 38.09
CA LEU A 250 1.23 -14.13 38.49
C LEU A 250 0.48 -14.34 39.82
N GLN A 251 -0.05 -15.54 40.05
CA GLN A 251 -0.70 -15.90 41.32
C GLN A 251 0.31 -16.04 42.48
N GLU A 252 1.50 -16.60 42.22
CA GLU A 252 2.61 -16.68 43.17
C GLU A 252 3.20 -15.29 43.50
N ALA A 253 3.32 -14.41 42.50
CA ALA A 253 3.75 -13.02 42.73
C ALA A 253 2.72 -12.20 43.54
N GLY A 254 1.43 -12.44 43.35
CA GLY A 254 0.37 -11.81 44.16
C GLY A 254 0.30 -12.32 45.61
N MET A 255 0.64 -13.59 45.84
CA MET A 255 0.72 -14.18 47.19
C MET A 255 1.98 -13.75 47.96
N GLY A 256 3.06 -13.37 47.27
CA GLY A 256 4.29 -12.87 47.88
C GLY A 256 4.17 -11.48 48.52
N VAL A 257 3.20 -10.65 48.09
CA VAL A 257 2.99 -9.29 48.63
C VAL A 257 2.08 -9.31 49.87
N LEU A 258 1.20 -10.31 50.00
CA LEU A 258 0.29 -10.44 51.15
C LEU A 258 0.94 -11.08 52.38
N ASN A 259 2.12 -11.70 52.24
CA ASN A 259 2.81 -12.41 53.33
C ASN A 259 3.84 -11.55 54.10
N VAL A 260 3.94 -10.24 53.82
CA VAL A 260 4.82 -9.31 54.57
C VAL A 260 4.04 -8.54 55.65
N HIS A 261 2.70 -8.58 55.65
CA HIS A 261 1.87 -7.89 56.64
C HIS A 261 1.43 -8.74 57.85
N GLN A 262 2.05 -9.91 58.05
CA GLN A 262 1.69 -10.81 59.16
C GLN A 262 2.87 -11.07 60.11
N SER A 263 3.59 -10.02 60.46
CA SER A 263 4.52 -10.03 61.58
C SER A 263 4.59 -8.63 62.20
N CYS A 264 4.47 -8.59 63.53
CA CYS A 264 4.45 -7.44 64.45
C CYS A 264 3.07 -6.86 64.82
N GLU A 265 2.30 -7.63 65.60
CA GLU A 265 1.53 -7.10 66.73
C GLU A 265 2.37 -7.36 67.99
N ASP A 266 2.84 -6.31 68.68
CA ASP A 266 2.84 -6.22 70.15
C ASP A 266 3.54 -4.94 70.67
N VAL A 267 3.05 -4.47 71.82
CA VAL A 267 3.58 -3.42 72.73
C VAL A 267 2.92 -2.02 72.67
N LEU A 268 1.77 -1.93 73.37
CA LEU A 268 1.36 -0.95 74.40
C LEU A 268 2.18 0.36 74.56
N THR A 269 1.49 1.52 74.70
CA THR A 269 1.41 2.38 75.93
C THR A 269 0.68 3.72 75.64
N SER A 270 -0.11 4.18 76.62
CA SER A 270 -1.02 5.35 76.65
C SER A 270 -0.32 6.75 76.85
N PRO A 271 -1.04 7.91 76.92
CA PRO A 271 -0.67 9.27 76.44
C PRO A 271 -0.10 10.23 77.54
N PRO A 272 0.17 11.55 77.28
CA PRO A 272 -0.86 12.61 77.45
C PRO A 272 -0.70 13.98 76.68
N SER A 273 -1.78 14.77 76.75
CA SER A 273 -1.92 16.25 76.90
C SER A 273 -1.97 17.27 75.73
N LEU A 274 -3.16 17.91 75.66
CA LEU A 274 -3.66 19.20 75.10
C LEU A 274 -2.86 20.46 75.55
N PRO A 275 -3.19 21.76 75.21
CA PRO A 275 -4.41 22.35 74.58
C PRO A 275 -4.10 23.40 73.45
N THR A 276 -5.04 24.00 72.70
CA THR A 276 -5.95 25.09 73.14
C THR A 276 -6.84 25.57 71.97
N GLU A 277 -8.12 25.76 72.28
CA GLU A 277 -9.15 26.64 71.67
C GLU A 277 -9.87 26.29 70.34
N ASN A 278 -11.07 25.72 70.55
CA ASN A 278 -12.30 25.81 69.75
C ASN A 278 -13.03 27.17 70.04
N PRO A 279 -14.17 27.59 69.40
CA PRO A 279 -15.20 26.75 68.74
C PRO A 279 -15.90 27.34 67.48
N SER A 280 -16.43 26.51 66.58
CA SER A 280 -17.88 26.27 66.35
C SER A 280 -18.09 26.27 64.82
N THR A 281 -18.90 25.48 64.12
CA THR A 281 -19.81 24.35 64.38
C THR A 281 -20.22 23.86 62.99
N ALA A 282 -20.19 22.54 62.73
CA ALA A 282 -21.17 21.79 61.93
C ALA A 282 -20.49 20.52 61.38
N GLY A 283 -21.10 19.37 61.68
CA GLY A 283 -20.49 18.07 61.49
C GLY A 283 -20.26 17.64 60.05
N GLN A 284 -19.35 16.69 59.89
CA GLN A 284 -19.69 15.33 59.47
C GLN A 284 -18.40 14.48 59.46
N THR A 285 -18.42 13.46 60.31
CA THR A 285 -17.98 12.08 60.01
C THR A 285 -16.64 11.92 59.27
N LEU A 286 -15.58 11.69 60.05
CA LEU A 286 -14.42 10.90 59.62
C LEU A 286 -14.83 9.44 59.38
N HIS A 287 -14.67 8.96 58.14
CA HIS A 287 -14.17 7.61 57.75
C HIS A 287 -14.29 7.45 56.21
N PRO A 288 -13.53 6.58 55.52
CA PRO A 288 -12.15 6.10 55.67
C PRO A 288 -11.25 6.67 54.53
N HIS A 289 -9.93 6.41 54.55
CA HIS A 289 -9.12 6.51 53.33
C HIS A 289 -9.71 5.60 52.25
N ASP A 290 -10.27 6.17 51.17
CA ASP A 290 -10.72 5.38 50.02
C ASP A 290 -9.49 4.76 49.34
N PRO A 291 -9.34 3.42 49.33
CA PRO A 291 -8.22 2.75 48.66
C PRO A 291 -8.18 3.06 47.16
N SER A 292 -9.33 3.42 46.58
CA SER A 292 -9.44 3.87 45.19
C SER A 292 -8.68 5.18 44.92
N LEU A 293 -8.68 6.14 45.87
CA LEU A 293 -7.99 7.42 45.69
C LEU A 293 -6.48 7.25 45.83
N LEU A 294 -6.03 6.37 46.73
CA LEU A 294 -4.62 6.04 46.88
C LEU A 294 -4.07 5.34 45.62
N LEU A 295 -4.81 4.37 45.07
CA LEU A 295 -4.44 3.71 43.81
C LEU A 295 -4.43 4.69 42.63
N GLN A 296 -5.35 5.66 42.60
CA GLN A 296 -5.38 6.68 41.56
C GLN A 296 -4.18 7.63 41.69
N LEU A 297 -3.78 7.99 42.91
CA LEU A 297 -2.64 8.86 43.16
C LEU A 297 -1.31 8.15 42.85
N GLU A 298 -1.20 6.86 43.16
CA GLU A 298 -0.06 6.02 42.79
C GLU A 298 0.04 5.84 41.26
N LEU A 299 -1.09 5.61 40.59
CA LEU A 299 -1.14 5.56 39.12
C LEU A 299 -0.72 6.88 38.49
N LEU A 300 -1.18 8.01 39.02
CA LEU A 300 -0.79 9.34 38.55
C LEU A 300 0.69 9.62 38.83
N SER A 301 1.23 9.15 39.96
CA SER A 301 2.66 9.24 40.28
C SER A 301 3.49 8.46 39.26
N ASN A 302 3.11 7.21 38.97
CA ASN A 302 3.81 6.37 37.99
C ASN A 302 3.71 6.94 36.57
N ASN A 303 2.56 7.51 36.20
CA ASN A 303 2.39 8.17 34.90
C ASN A 303 3.24 9.43 34.79
N LYS A 304 3.35 10.22 35.86
CA LYS A 304 4.22 11.39 35.92
C LYS A 304 5.68 10.98 35.72
N GLU A 305 6.17 9.98 36.45
CA GLU A 305 7.54 9.49 36.32
C GLU A 305 7.84 8.96 34.91
N SER A 306 6.89 8.24 34.32
CA SER A 306 6.99 7.73 32.94
C SER A 306 7.10 8.86 31.91
N LEU A 307 6.24 9.89 32.03
CA LEU A 307 6.26 11.06 31.15
C LEU A 307 7.55 11.88 31.32
N GLU A 308 8.05 12.01 32.55
CA GLU A 308 9.34 12.67 32.81
C GLU A 308 10.50 11.93 32.16
N ALA A 309 10.53 10.59 32.23
CA ALA A 309 11.54 9.78 31.54
C ALA A 309 11.43 9.90 30.02
N GLU A 310 10.22 9.98 29.47
CA GLU A 310 10.01 10.20 28.03
C GLU A 310 10.46 11.60 27.58
N LEU A 311 10.17 12.63 28.37
CA LEU A 311 10.64 13.99 28.13
C LEU A 311 12.18 14.05 28.08
N GLN A 312 12.85 13.40 29.02
CA GLN A 312 14.32 13.32 29.04
C GLN A 312 14.87 12.63 27.78
N ARG A 313 14.23 11.54 27.33
CA ARG A 313 14.61 10.86 26.07
C ARG A 313 14.44 11.78 24.85
N CYS A 314 13.32 12.49 24.77
CA CYS A 314 13.05 13.44 23.70
C CYS A 314 14.06 14.60 23.68
N GLN A 315 14.40 15.15 24.84
CA GLN A 315 15.41 16.20 24.97
C GLN A 315 16.80 15.72 24.51
N GLY A 316 17.18 14.49 24.86
CA GLY A 316 18.42 13.88 24.37
C GLY A 316 18.45 13.73 22.85
N ALA A 317 17.35 13.26 22.25
CA ALA A 317 17.24 13.14 20.79
C ALA A 317 17.27 14.51 20.09
N GLU A 318 16.66 15.54 20.68
CA GLU A 318 16.69 16.91 20.19
C GLU A 318 18.12 17.48 20.19
N GLN A 319 18.87 17.26 21.28
CA GLN A 319 20.27 17.68 21.37
C GLN A 319 21.13 16.98 20.31
N GLU A 320 20.93 15.67 20.11
CA GLU A 320 21.65 14.92 19.08
C GLU A 320 21.33 15.45 17.66
N ALA A 321 20.05 15.74 17.39
CA ALA A 321 19.64 16.35 16.13
C ALA A 321 20.28 17.73 15.93
N LYS A 322 20.30 18.59 16.96
CA LYS A 322 21.00 19.89 16.93
C LYS A 322 22.48 19.75 16.62
N GLU A 323 23.15 18.73 17.18
CA GLU A 323 24.55 18.46 16.84
C GLU A 323 24.73 18.00 15.39
N ARG A 324 23.85 17.15 14.87
CA ARG A 324 23.87 16.70 13.47
C ARG A 324 23.72 17.90 12.53
N VAL A 325 22.79 18.80 12.81
CA VAL A 325 22.60 20.04 12.04
C VAL A 325 23.88 20.89 12.06
N ARG A 326 24.47 21.15 13.23
CA ARG A 326 25.73 21.90 13.34
C ARG A 326 26.88 21.25 12.56
N ARG A 327 26.95 19.91 12.52
CA ARG A 327 27.95 19.18 11.72
C ARG A 327 27.71 19.39 10.22
N LEU A 328 26.46 19.32 9.78
CA LEU A 328 26.08 19.55 8.40
C LEU A 328 26.32 21.00 7.97
N GLU A 329 26.00 21.98 8.81
CA GLU A 329 26.30 23.40 8.56
C GLU A 329 27.80 23.61 8.36
N ARG A 330 28.64 23.05 9.23
CA ARG A 330 30.10 23.10 9.05
C ARG A 330 30.57 22.46 7.74
N LEU A 331 29.99 21.32 7.36
CA LEU A 331 30.32 20.66 6.10
C LEU A 331 29.89 21.50 4.90
N VAL A 332 28.70 22.10 4.95
CA VAL A 332 28.21 23.02 3.93
C VAL A 332 29.12 24.23 3.83
N ASP A 333 29.58 24.80 4.94
CA ASP A 333 30.53 25.92 4.92
C ASP A 333 31.88 25.53 4.32
N VAL A 334 32.39 24.33 4.63
CA VAL A 334 33.61 23.80 4.01
C VAL A 334 33.42 23.60 2.51
N LEU A 335 32.28 23.07 2.08
CA LEU A 335 31.96 22.89 0.66
C LEU A 335 31.80 24.22 -0.05
N ARG A 336 31.08 25.19 0.55
CA ARG A 336 30.98 26.56 0.01
C ARG A 336 32.35 27.21 -0.13
N LYS A 337 33.24 27.04 0.84
CA LYS A 337 34.63 27.52 0.73
C LYS A 337 35.38 26.81 -0.40
N LYS A 338 35.33 25.48 -0.49
CA LYS A 338 36.03 24.70 -1.52
C LYS A 338 35.50 24.89 -2.94
N VAL A 339 34.20 25.17 -3.09
CA VAL A 339 33.55 25.42 -4.39
C VAL A 339 33.66 26.90 -4.78
N GLY A 340 33.55 27.82 -3.81
CA GLY A 340 33.64 29.27 -4.03
C GLY A 340 35.07 29.80 -4.19
N THR A 341 36.08 29.12 -3.62
CA THR A 341 37.50 29.35 -3.96
C THR A 341 37.91 28.29 -4.98
N GLY A 342 37.87 28.64 -6.27
CA GLY A 342 38.05 27.72 -7.40
C GLY A 342 39.33 26.90 -7.37
N SER A 343 39.34 25.80 -6.62
CA SER A 343 40.34 24.73 -6.71
C SER A 343 39.81 23.62 -7.61
N VAL A 344 39.35 23.98 -8.80
CA VAL A 344 39.35 23.05 -9.93
C VAL A 344 40.80 23.00 -10.39
N ARG A 345 41.57 22.09 -9.80
CA ARG A 345 42.89 21.75 -10.33
C ARG A 345 42.61 21.06 -11.67
N ALA A 346 42.63 21.85 -12.74
CA ALA A 346 42.60 21.34 -14.10
C ALA A 346 43.76 20.37 -14.23
N VAL A 347 43.42 19.08 -14.36
CA VAL A 347 44.36 18.07 -14.81
C VAL A 347 44.54 18.33 -16.30
N ILE A 348 45.65 18.97 -16.66
CA ILE A 348 46.19 18.96 -18.02
C ILE A 348 47.04 17.70 -18.16
#